data_AF-X0RUX3-F1
#
_entry.id   AF-X0RUX3-F1
#
_cell.length_a   1.000
_cell.length_b   1.000
_cell.length_c   1.000
_cell.angle_alpha   90.00
_cell.angle_beta   90.00
_cell.angle_gamma   90.00
#
_symmetry.space_group_name_H-M   'P 1'
#
loop_
_entity.id
_entity.type
_entity.pdbx_description
1 polymer ?
#
loop_
_entity_poly.entity_id
_entity_poly.type
_entity_poly.pdbx_seq_one_letter_code
_entity_poly.pdbx_strand_id
1 'polypeptide(L)'
;LKEKLLEEHTLEAVFSMPDELFVNSKVGVVTCIMVFKAHQPHPTNYETYFGYWKDDGFTKRKITGRANYFHNWESIKQNWINGYQSKNAVAGYSIKKNVSASDEWCAEAYMETDYSKLDKKEFEDVLKNFASFKFMNEAQE
;
A
#
# COMPACT_ATOMS: atom_id res chain seq x y z
N LEU A 1 5.12 -18.22 14.12
CA LEU A 1 4.98 -18.53 12.67
C LEU A 1 5.99 -17.76 11.83
N LYS A 2 6.04 -16.42 11.90
CA LYS A 2 7.04 -15.60 11.18
C LYS A 2 8.48 -16.05 11.43
N GLU A 3 8.85 -16.32 12.68
CA GLU A 3 10.18 -16.82 13.07
C GLU A 3 10.55 -18.07 12.29
N LYS A 4 9.76 -19.14 12.40
CA LYS A 4 9.93 -20.38 11.65
C LYS A 4 10.04 -20.17 10.13
N LEU A 5 9.31 -19.18 9.61
CA LEU A 5 9.34 -18.88 8.19
C LEU A 5 10.66 -18.20 7.79
N LEU A 6 11.20 -17.32 8.63
CA LEU A 6 12.52 -16.71 8.43
C LEU A 6 13.69 -17.65 8.72
N GLU A 7 13.50 -18.67 9.57
CA GLU A 7 14.49 -19.72 9.81
C GLU A 7 14.77 -20.55 8.54
N GLU A 8 13.73 -20.79 7.72
CA GLU A 8 13.81 -21.66 6.54
C GLU A 8 13.83 -20.89 5.22
N HIS A 9 13.30 -19.67 5.18
CA HIS A 9 13.06 -18.87 3.98
C HIS A 9 13.45 -17.41 4.17
N THR A 10 13.75 -16.72 3.07
CA THR A 10 14.11 -15.31 3.09
C THR A 10 12.93 -14.48 2.60
N LEU A 11 12.47 -13.53 3.41
CA LEU A 11 11.51 -12.52 2.98
C LEU A 11 12.19 -11.58 1.95
N GLU A 12 11.86 -11.79 0.68
CA GLU A 12 12.48 -11.10 -0.45
C GLU A 12 11.86 -9.72 -0.66
N ALA A 13 10.52 -9.67 -0.66
CA ALA A 13 9.77 -8.46 -0.84
C ALA A 13 8.37 -8.52 -0.23
N VAL A 14 7.82 -7.34 0.02
CA VAL A 14 6.43 -7.12 0.43
C VAL A 14 5.84 -6.01 -0.41
N PHE A 15 4.63 -6.20 -0.91
CA PHE A 15 3.90 -5.19 -1.68
C PHE A 15 2.57 -4.90 -1.02
N SER A 16 2.33 -3.64 -0.69
CA SER A 16 1.02 -3.18 -0.21
C SER A 16 0.10 -2.91 -1.40
N MET A 17 -1.06 -3.54 -1.41
CA MET A 17 -1.97 -3.55 -2.57
C MET A 17 -3.10 -2.51 -2.42
N PRO A 18 -3.81 -2.17 -3.51
CA PRO A 18 -4.92 -1.22 -3.48
C PRO A 18 -6.05 -1.67 -2.54
N ASP A 19 -6.68 -0.72 -1.86
CA ASP A 19 -7.70 -1.00 -0.82
C ASP A 19 -8.97 -1.65 -1.37
N GLU A 20 -9.35 -1.30 -2.60
CA GLU A 20 -10.57 -1.79 -3.23
C GLU A 20 -10.32 -2.97 -4.20
N LEU A 21 -9.23 -3.72 -4.02
CA LEU A 21 -8.91 -4.85 -4.90
C LEU A 21 -10.00 -5.93 -4.90
N PHE A 22 -10.58 -6.21 -3.72
CA PHE A 22 -11.62 -7.22 -3.52
C PHE A 22 -13.02 -6.61 -3.32
N VAL A 23 -13.30 -5.46 -3.94
CA VAL A 23 -14.56 -4.72 -3.76
C VAL A 23 -15.83 -5.48 -4.17
N ASN A 24 -15.69 -6.47 -5.06
CA ASN A 24 -16.79 -7.36 -5.47
C ASN A 24 -17.00 -8.54 -4.50
N SER A 25 -16.14 -8.67 -3.49
CA SER A 25 -16.32 -9.63 -2.41
C SER A 25 -17.09 -8.97 -1.26
N LYS A 26 -17.67 -9.78 -0.37
CA LYS A 26 -18.32 -9.28 0.86
C LYS A 26 -17.32 -8.76 1.91
N VAL A 27 -16.03 -8.66 1.56
CA VAL A 27 -14.93 -8.44 2.48
C VAL A 27 -14.10 -7.25 1.98
N GLY A 28 -14.20 -6.12 2.66
CA GLY A 28 -13.41 -4.92 2.40
C GLY A 28 -12.07 -4.96 3.14
N VAL A 29 -11.12 -5.75 2.63
CA VAL A 29 -9.80 -5.93 3.27
C VAL A 29 -8.68 -5.29 2.47
N VAL A 30 -7.78 -4.64 3.20
CA VAL A 30 -6.47 -4.21 2.69
C VAL A 30 -5.59 -5.44 2.57
N THR A 31 -4.95 -5.62 1.42
CA THR A 31 -4.14 -6.81 1.14
C THR A 31 -2.68 -6.45 0.90
N CYS A 32 -1.81 -7.40 1.18
CA CYS A 32 -0.39 -7.32 0.82
C CYS A 32 0.05 -8.63 0.18
N ILE A 33 1.10 -8.56 -0.63
CA ILE A 33 1.74 -9.71 -1.27
C ILE A 33 3.14 -9.84 -0.68
N MET A 34 3.48 -11.04 -0.20
CA MET A 34 4.81 -11.33 0.32
C MET A 34 5.51 -12.33 -0.61
N VAL A 35 6.75 -12.04 -0.97
CA VAL A 35 7.59 -12.90 -1.80
C VAL A 35 8.65 -13.51 -0.91
N PHE A 36 8.73 -14.85 -0.92
CA PHE A 36 9.74 -15.59 -0.18
C PHE A 36 10.66 -16.35 -1.12
N LYS A 37 11.95 -16.29 -0.84
CA LYS A 37 12.93 -17.20 -1.43
C LYS A 37 12.97 -18.47 -0.58
N ALA A 38 12.53 -19.57 -1.16
CA ALA A 38 12.44 -20.85 -0.47
C ALA A 38 13.82 -21.41 -0.13
N HIS A 39 13.88 -22.20 0.96
CA HIS A 39 15.05 -22.95 1.43
C HIS A 39 16.33 -22.13 1.63
N GLN A 40 16.18 -20.86 2.03
CA GLN A 40 17.30 -19.98 2.37
C GLN A 40 16.93 -19.21 3.63
N PRO A 41 17.56 -19.50 4.79
CA PRO A 41 17.32 -18.75 6.01
C PRO A 41 17.52 -17.25 5.80
N HIS A 42 16.65 -16.43 6.38
CA HIS A 42 16.69 -14.98 6.25
C HIS A 42 17.98 -14.41 6.85
N PRO A 43 18.84 -13.75 6.05
CA PRO A 43 20.10 -13.20 6.56
C PRO A 43 19.85 -12.02 7.51
N THR A 44 20.65 -11.90 8.58
CA THR A 44 20.52 -10.84 9.58
C THR A 44 20.60 -9.43 9.01
N ASN A 45 21.38 -9.21 7.94
CA ASN A 45 21.56 -7.91 7.29
C ASN A 45 20.87 -7.85 5.91
N TYR A 46 19.84 -8.67 5.69
CA TYR A 46 19.11 -8.65 4.42
C TYR A 46 18.19 -7.42 4.36
N GLU A 47 18.25 -6.70 3.25
CA GLU A 47 17.33 -5.59 2.97
C GLU A 47 16.13 -6.11 2.18
N THR A 48 15.02 -6.36 2.86
CA THR A 48 13.75 -6.69 2.22
C THR A 48 13.23 -5.48 1.47
N TYR A 49 12.74 -5.71 0.25
CA TYR A 49 12.14 -4.67 -0.58
C TYR A 49 10.66 -4.48 -0.26
N PHE A 50 10.25 -3.27 0.06
CA PHE A 50 8.86 -2.90 0.31
C PHE A 50 8.37 -2.00 -0.81
N GLY A 51 7.32 -2.41 -1.53
CA GLY A 51 6.66 -1.62 -2.56
C GLY A 51 5.29 -1.13 -2.11
N TYR A 52 5.01 0.16 -2.27
CA TYR A 52 3.72 0.76 -1.96
C TYR A 52 2.87 0.89 -3.22
N TRP A 53 2.26 -0.22 -3.60
CA TRP A 53 1.54 -0.40 -4.86
C TRP A 53 0.04 -0.15 -4.69
N LYS A 54 -0.31 1.02 -4.14
CA LYS A 54 -1.72 1.39 -3.87
C LYS A 54 -2.49 1.86 -5.10
N ASP A 55 -1.80 2.38 -6.10
CA ASP A 55 -2.42 2.87 -7.33
C ASP A 55 -2.04 1.95 -8.51
N ASP A 56 -3.03 1.17 -8.96
CA ASP A 56 -2.91 0.29 -10.13
C ASP A 56 -3.62 0.83 -11.37
N GLY A 57 -4.13 2.06 -11.31
CA GLY A 57 -4.83 2.74 -12.39
C GLY A 57 -6.25 2.25 -12.64
N PHE A 58 -6.75 1.25 -11.90
CA PHE A 58 -8.15 0.86 -12.02
C PHE A 58 -9.03 1.81 -11.22
N THR A 59 -10.21 2.10 -11.76
CA THR A 59 -11.19 2.95 -11.09
C THR A 59 -12.49 2.20 -10.92
N LYS A 60 -13.17 2.43 -9.80
CA LYS A 60 -14.50 1.89 -9.52
C LYS A 60 -15.57 2.86 -10.03
N ARG A 61 -16.53 2.35 -10.80
CA ARG A 61 -17.74 3.08 -11.22
C ARG A 61 -18.98 2.36 -10.68
N LYS A 62 -20.02 3.14 -10.32
CA LYS A 62 -21.22 2.66 -9.62
C LYS A 62 -21.94 1.50 -10.34
N ILE A 63 -22.00 1.54 -11.67
CA ILE A 63 -22.75 0.56 -12.47
C ILE A 63 -21.85 -0.56 -12.98
N THR A 64 -20.65 -0.22 -13.44
CA THR A 64 -19.78 -1.11 -14.20
C THR A 64 -18.67 -1.74 -13.36
N GLY A 65 -18.58 -1.40 -12.07
CA GLY A 65 -17.59 -1.95 -11.14
C GLY A 65 -16.19 -1.36 -11.36
N ARG A 66 -15.18 -2.10 -10.89
CA ARG A 66 -13.77 -1.72 -10.97
C ARG A 66 -13.16 -2.23 -12.28
N ALA A 67 -12.67 -1.32 -13.13
CA ALA A 67 -12.01 -1.67 -14.39
C ALA A 67 -10.88 -0.68 -14.74
N ASN A 68 -10.00 -1.10 -15.64
CA ASN A 68 -8.91 -0.29 -16.19
C ASN A 68 -9.46 0.63 -17.30
N TYR A 69 -10.22 1.65 -16.93
CA TYR A 69 -10.89 2.54 -17.88
C TYR A 69 -9.94 3.43 -18.67
N PHE A 70 -8.76 3.72 -18.14
CA PHE A 70 -7.78 4.62 -18.76
C PHE A 70 -6.62 3.87 -19.44
N HIS A 71 -6.71 2.54 -19.54
CA HIS A 71 -5.77 1.67 -20.26
C HIS A 71 -4.30 1.80 -19.82
N ASN A 72 -4.07 2.24 -18.59
CA ASN A 72 -2.77 2.56 -17.99
C ASN A 72 -2.16 1.39 -17.19
N TRP A 73 -2.93 0.32 -16.93
CA TRP A 73 -2.44 -0.87 -16.23
C TRP A 73 -1.13 -1.44 -16.80
N GLU A 74 -0.97 -1.54 -18.13
CA GLU A 74 0.24 -2.16 -18.68
C GLU A 74 1.49 -1.33 -18.34
N SER A 75 1.40 0.01 -18.42
CA SER A 75 2.52 0.87 -18.01
C SER A 75 2.81 0.75 -16.52
N ILE A 76 1.77 0.74 -15.67
CA ILE A 76 1.92 0.63 -14.22
C ILE A 76 2.54 -0.72 -13.84
N LYS A 77 2.06 -1.80 -14.43
CA LYS A 77 2.60 -3.15 -14.25
C LYS A 77 4.08 -3.23 -14.63
N GLN A 78 4.48 -2.65 -15.78
CA GLN A 78 5.89 -2.62 -16.16
C GLN A 78 6.73 -1.85 -15.14
N ASN A 79 6.22 -0.70 -14.64
CA ASN A 79 6.90 0.06 -13.59
C ASN A 79 7.05 -0.74 -12.30
N TRP A 80 6.01 -1.47 -11.88
CA TRP A 80 6.04 -2.34 -10.69
C TRP A 80 7.08 -3.45 -10.83
N ILE A 81 7.09 -4.16 -11.96
CA ILE A 81 8.05 -5.22 -12.23
C ILE A 81 9.48 -4.67 -12.26
N ASN A 82 9.71 -3.57 -12.97
CA ASN A 82 11.02 -2.94 -13.07
C ASN A 82 11.51 -2.42 -11.70
N GLY A 83 10.61 -1.84 -10.90
CA GLY A 83 10.91 -1.40 -9.54
C GLY A 83 11.34 -2.56 -8.65
N TYR A 84 10.61 -3.68 -8.70
CA TYR A 84 10.99 -4.88 -7.96
C TYR A 84 12.30 -5.51 -8.45
N GLN A 85 12.51 -5.62 -9.76
CA GLN A 85 13.73 -6.21 -10.33
C GLN A 85 14.98 -5.39 -10.01
N SER A 86 14.90 -4.06 -10.10
CA SER A 86 15.99 -3.16 -9.74
C SER A 86 16.16 -3.01 -8.23
N LYS A 87 15.10 -3.27 -7.45
CA LYS A 87 15.01 -3.01 -6.02
C LYS A 87 15.39 -1.57 -5.66
N ASN A 88 15.04 -0.60 -6.51
CA ASN A 88 15.34 0.81 -6.24
C ASN A 88 14.45 1.35 -5.13
N ALA A 89 15.02 2.04 -4.14
CA ALA A 89 14.24 2.78 -3.14
C ALA A 89 13.85 4.14 -3.72
N VAL A 90 12.55 4.45 -3.69
CA VAL A 90 11.98 5.67 -4.26
C VAL A 90 10.95 6.21 -3.26
N ALA A 91 11.16 7.44 -2.78
CA ALA A 91 10.28 8.06 -1.79
C ALA A 91 8.80 8.02 -2.24
N GLY A 92 7.92 7.58 -1.34
CA GLY A 92 6.49 7.40 -1.61
C GLY A 92 6.11 6.23 -2.53
N TYR A 93 7.08 5.44 -3.01
CA TYR A 93 6.84 4.32 -3.92
C TYR A 93 7.47 2.99 -3.46
N SER A 94 8.69 3.03 -2.94
CA SER A 94 9.40 1.85 -2.44
C SER A 94 10.49 2.18 -1.43
N ILE A 95 10.77 1.24 -0.53
CA ILE A 95 11.84 1.34 0.47
C ILE A 95 12.52 -0.01 0.66
N LYS A 96 13.78 0.03 1.10
CA LYS A 96 14.53 -1.14 1.57
C LYS A 96 14.67 -1.07 3.07
N LYS A 97 14.37 -2.18 3.76
CA LYS A 97 14.47 -2.24 5.21
C LYS A 97 14.92 -3.62 5.66
N ASN A 98 15.81 -3.64 6.64
CA ASN A 98 16.11 -4.84 7.39
C ASN A 98 15.00 -5.09 8.42
N VAL A 99 14.42 -6.29 8.39
CA VAL A 99 13.27 -6.65 9.24
C VAL A 99 13.48 -8.02 9.85
N SER A 100 12.91 -8.19 11.04
CA SER A 100 12.87 -9.43 11.80
C SER A 100 11.45 -10.00 11.85
N ALA A 101 11.29 -11.11 12.54
CA ALA A 101 9.98 -11.73 12.75
C ALA A 101 9.04 -10.92 13.65
N SER A 102 9.58 -10.07 14.53
CA SER A 102 8.78 -9.19 15.39
C SER A 102 8.27 -7.94 14.68
N ASP A 103 8.85 -7.60 13.53
CA ASP A 103 8.52 -6.40 12.79
C ASP A 103 7.26 -6.55 11.90
N GLU A 104 6.67 -5.41 11.55
CA GLU A 104 5.55 -5.36 10.61
C GLU A 104 6.03 -5.60 9.17
N TRP A 105 5.36 -6.51 8.45
CA TRP A 105 5.70 -6.80 7.06
C TRP A 105 4.70 -6.09 6.15
N CYS A 106 4.65 -4.77 6.23
CA CYS A 106 3.86 -3.88 5.38
C CYS A 106 4.69 -2.66 4.98
N ALA A 107 4.46 -2.11 3.78
CA ALA A 107 5.25 -0.97 3.33
C ALA A 107 4.93 0.30 4.14
N GLU A 108 3.68 0.45 4.57
CA GLU A 108 3.16 1.58 5.33
C GLU A 108 3.92 1.83 6.64
N ALA A 109 4.38 0.77 7.32
CA ALA A 109 5.14 0.88 8.56
C ALA A 109 6.50 1.58 8.39
N TYR A 110 7.00 1.63 7.15
CA TYR A 110 8.34 2.13 6.85
C TYR A 110 8.34 3.32 5.91
N MET A 111 7.20 3.67 5.31
CA MET A 111 7.11 4.82 4.43
C MET A 111 7.09 6.12 5.21
N GLU A 112 7.94 7.06 4.83
CA GLU A 112 7.83 8.44 5.29
C GLU A 112 6.60 9.07 4.62
N THR A 113 5.68 9.57 5.44
CA THR A 113 4.52 10.31 4.94
C THR A 113 4.99 11.72 4.57
N ASP A 114 4.85 12.05 3.28
CA ASP A 114 5.20 13.38 2.79
C ASP A 114 4.09 14.38 3.17
N TYR A 115 4.31 15.10 4.27
CA TYR A 115 3.42 16.16 4.75
C TYR A 115 3.56 17.48 3.96
N SER A 116 4.45 17.56 2.95
CA SER A 116 4.63 18.80 2.17
C SER A 116 3.38 19.25 1.40
N LYS A 117 2.45 18.32 1.17
CA LYS A 117 1.19 18.58 0.47
C LYS A 117 0.05 19.05 1.39
N LEU A 118 0.23 19.00 2.71
CA LEU A 118 -0.78 19.43 3.68
C LEU A 118 -0.85 20.96 3.70
N ASP A 119 -1.71 21.53 2.84
CA ASP A 119 -1.94 22.96 2.78
C ASP A 119 -2.94 23.41 3.87
N LYS A 120 -2.77 24.63 4.36
CA LYS A 120 -3.68 25.26 5.32
C LYS A 120 -5.11 25.27 4.77
N LYS A 121 -5.27 25.46 3.46
CA LYS A 121 -6.57 25.46 2.80
C LYS A 121 -7.27 24.11 2.90
N GLU A 122 -6.55 23.01 2.65
CA GLU A 122 -7.13 21.66 2.78
C GLU A 122 -7.58 21.39 4.21
N PHE A 123 -6.79 21.83 5.20
CA PHE A 123 -7.16 21.73 6.61
C PHE A 123 -8.42 22.54 6.95
N GLU A 124 -8.51 23.79 6.46
CA GLU A 124 -9.70 24.63 6.64
C GLU A 124 -10.94 24.03 5.97
N ASP A 125 -10.81 23.43 4.79
CA ASP A 125 -11.92 22.81 4.08
C ASP A 125 -12.43 21.56 4.81
N VAL A 126 -11.54 20.74 5.38
CA VAL A 126 -11.92 19.61 6.24
C VAL A 126 -12.72 20.07 7.46
N LEU A 127 -12.27 21.14 8.14
CA LEU A 127 -12.99 21.68 9.30
C LEU A 127 -14.35 22.25 8.94
N LYS A 128 -14.46 22.98 7.83
CA LYS A 128 -15.74 23.51 7.33
C LYS A 128 -16.71 22.37 6.99
N ASN A 129 -16.24 21.35 6.29
CA ASN A 129 -17.07 20.18 5.95
C ASN A 129 -17.57 19.46 7.21
N PHE A 130 -16.71 19.27 8.20
CA PHE A 130 -17.09 18.66 9.48
C PHE A 130 -18.12 19.51 10.24
N ALA A 131 -17.90 20.83 10.34
CA ALA A 131 -18.83 21.74 10.99
C ALA A 131 -20.19 21.78 10.28
N SER A 132 -20.20 21.83 8.94
CA SER A 132 -21.43 21.76 8.15
C SER A 132 -22.16 20.44 8.34
N PHE A 133 -21.46 19.30 8.34
CA PHE A 133 -22.05 17.99 8.62
C PHE A 133 -22.70 17.94 10.01
N LYS A 134 -22.02 18.46 11.03
CA LYS A 134 -22.56 18.55 12.39
C LYS A 134 -23.82 19.40 12.46
N PHE A 135 -23.77 20.60 11.88
CA PHE A 135 -24.91 21.52 11.86
C PHE A 135 -26.12 20.93 11.12
N MET A 136 -25.90 20.28 9.97
CA MET A 136 -26.98 19.68 9.19
C MET A 136 -27.66 18.51 9.92
N ASN A 137 -26.90 17.73 10.71
CA ASN A 137 -27.44 16.59 11.44
C ASN A 137 -28.08 16.99 12.78
N GLU A 138 -27.57 18.03 13.44
CA GLU A 138 -28.21 18.60 14.65
C GLU A 138 -29.51 19.34 14.31
N ALA A 139 -29.66 19.88 13.09
CA ALA A 139 -30.89 20.52 12.62
C ALA A 139 -31.97 19.53 12.11
N GLN A 140 -31.70 18.22 12.15
CA GLN A 140 -32.63 17.16 11.74
C GLN A 140 -33.21 16.36 12.92
N GLU A 141 -32.80 16.67 14.16
CA GLU A 141 -33.50 16.29 15.40
C GLU A 141 -34.55 17.34 15.78
#